data_AF-A0A286EL30-F1
#
_entry.id   AF-A0A286EL30-F1
#
_cell.length_a   1.000
_cell.length_b   1.000
_cell.length_c   1.000
_cell.angle_alpha   90.00
_cell.angle_beta   90.00
_cell.angle_gamma   90.00
#
_symmetry.space_group_name_H-M   'P 1'
#
loop_
_entity.id
_entity.type
_entity.pdbx_description
1 polymer ?
#
loop_
_entity_poly.entity_id
_entity_poly.type
_entity_poly.pdbx_seq_one_letter_code
_entity_poly.pdbx_strand_id
1 'polypeptide(L)'
;MSGPTLVAAAHGTASLAGQATIRRLVDLILTQRPDLGLSLCFLDVLQPDLESTLAEHPEAVVVPMLLSTGYHVLKDIPAIVAGHPGVSVTGHLGPDRGLSQALSTRLQQAETSQSPRSIALVAGGSTIPAAADDLTAAAADLEAVTGLPVHGLTLGEGLAAAVAALDQPVVATYLLAEGFFFTRLQAVCSGLAPVAPVIGAHPEVASLVLRRYDAEVSARL
;
A
#
# COMPACT_ATOMS: atom_id res chain seq x y z
N MET A 1 3.39 5.71 -30.46
CA MET A 1 2.97 6.82 -29.59
C MET A 1 3.23 6.38 -28.16
N SER A 2 3.87 7.19 -27.34
CA SER A 2 3.98 6.87 -25.91
C SER A 2 2.57 6.84 -25.32
N GLY A 3 2.26 5.84 -24.50
CA GLY A 3 0.99 5.78 -23.76
C GLY A 3 0.86 6.96 -22.77
N PRO A 4 -0.32 7.14 -22.15
CA PRO A 4 -0.53 8.18 -21.14
C PRO A 4 0.46 8.00 -19.98
N THR A 5 0.92 9.10 -19.36
CA THR A 5 1.85 9.03 -18.24
C THR A 5 1.23 8.29 -17.05
N LEU A 6 1.94 7.36 -16.43
CA LEU A 6 1.55 6.78 -15.15
C LEU A 6 1.84 7.80 -14.03
N VAL A 7 0.81 8.30 -13.37
CA VAL A 7 0.94 9.15 -12.19
C VAL A 7 0.77 8.29 -10.94
N ALA A 8 1.89 7.98 -10.29
CA ALA A 8 1.93 7.20 -9.06
C ALA A 8 1.57 8.11 -7.88
N ALA A 9 0.35 8.00 -7.37
CA ALA A 9 -0.14 8.86 -6.30
C ALA A 9 0.01 8.18 -4.93
N ALA A 10 1.08 8.53 -4.21
CA ALA A 10 1.34 8.03 -2.85
C ALA A 10 0.71 8.92 -1.79
N HIS A 11 0.44 8.40 -0.58
CA HIS A 11 -0.07 9.24 0.51
C HIS A 11 0.92 10.34 0.92
N GLY A 12 2.22 10.03 0.97
CA GLY A 12 3.26 10.94 1.48
C GLY A 12 3.55 10.73 2.98
N THR A 13 4.80 10.98 3.37
CA THR A 13 5.29 10.78 4.74
C THR A 13 6.49 11.69 5.03
N ALA A 14 6.56 12.24 6.24
CA ALA A 14 7.73 13.00 6.69
C ALA A 14 8.96 12.11 6.95
N SER A 15 8.79 10.78 7.00
CA SER A 15 9.89 9.85 7.20
C SER A 15 10.80 9.77 5.97
N LEU A 16 12.09 10.08 6.13
CA LEU A 16 13.08 9.94 5.06
C LEU A 16 13.21 8.50 4.57
N ALA A 17 13.13 7.52 5.49
CA ALA A 17 13.12 6.10 5.13
C ALA A 17 11.89 5.75 4.30
N GLY A 18 10.71 6.26 4.68
CA GLY A 18 9.48 6.06 3.93
C GLY A 18 9.54 6.68 2.53
N GLN A 19 10.07 7.89 2.41
CA GLN A 19 10.30 8.53 1.11
C GLN A 19 11.26 7.72 0.24
N ALA A 20 12.35 7.22 0.80
CA ALA A 20 13.28 6.35 0.09
C ALA A 20 12.60 5.04 -0.35
N THR A 21 11.71 4.48 0.47
CA THR A 21 10.93 3.29 0.12
C THR A 21 9.99 3.52 -1.06
N ILE A 22 9.29 4.66 -1.10
CA ILE A 22 8.43 5.01 -2.24
C ILE A 22 9.27 5.24 -3.51
N ARG A 23 10.39 5.96 -3.42
CA ARG A 23 11.29 6.14 -4.58
C ARG A 23 11.82 4.82 -5.12
N ARG A 24 12.26 3.90 -4.23
CA ARG A 24 12.68 2.54 -4.64
C ARG A 24 11.56 1.76 -5.33
N LEU A 25 10.31 1.93 -4.92
CA LEU A 25 9.18 1.29 -5.60
C LEU A 25 8.98 1.86 -7.00
N VAL A 26 9.10 3.18 -7.17
CA VAL A 26 9.09 3.84 -8.49
C VAL A 26 10.24 3.34 -9.37
N ASP A 27 11.46 3.25 -8.83
CA ASP A 27 12.62 2.72 -9.57
C ASP A 27 12.39 1.27 -10.02
N LEU A 28 11.73 0.44 -9.19
CA LEU A 28 11.37 -0.93 -9.56
C LEU A 28 10.31 -0.97 -10.67
N ILE A 29 9.33 -0.07 -10.66
CA ILE A 29 8.33 0.04 -11.73
C ILE A 29 9.03 0.38 -13.06
N LEU A 30 9.92 1.37 -13.05
CA LEU A 30 10.70 1.77 -14.23
C LEU A 30 11.69 0.67 -14.67
N THR A 31 12.24 -0.10 -13.74
CA THR A 31 13.07 -1.26 -14.09
C THR A 31 12.27 -2.33 -14.84
N GLN A 32 11.00 -2.55 -14.44
CA GLN A 32 10.11 -3.49 -15.13
C GLN A 32 9.56 -2.94 -16.45
N ARG A 33 9.43 -1.60 -16.59
CA ARG A 33 8.93 -0.91 -17.79
C ARG A 33 9.78 0.35 -18.10
N PRO A 34 10.97 0.19 -18.70
CA PRO A 34 11.91 1.30 -18.90
C PRO A 34 11.37 2.43 -19.78
N ASP A 35 10.49 2.12 -20.74
CA ASP A 35 9.93 3.09 -21.68
C ASP A 35 8.67 3.79 -21.16
N LEU A 36 8.24 3.49 -19.92
CA LEU A 36 7.03 4.09 -19.34
C LEU A 36 7.30 5.50 -18.84
N GLY A 37 6.55 6.48 -19.36
CA GLY A 37 6.45 7.78 -18.72
C GLY A 37 5.81 7.64 -17.34
N LEU A 38 6.53 7.98 -16.28
CA LEU A 38 6.06 7.90 -14.90
C LEU A 38 6.37 9.18 -14.15
N SER A 39 5.37 9.69 -13.41
CA SER A 39 5.53 10.80 -12.46
C SER A 39 5.04 10.38 -11.07
N LEU A 40 5.78 10.76 -10.03
CA LEU A 40 5.43 10.51 -8.63
C LEU A 40 4.87 11.78 -8.01
N CYS A 41 3.68 11.68 -7.43
CA CYS A 41 3.08 12.76 -6.67
C CYS A 41 2.59 12.26 -5.30
N PHE A 42 2.21 13.20 -4.45
CA PHE A 42 1.73 12.93 -3.11
C PHE A 42 0.34 13.50 -2.87
N LEU A 43 -0.45 12.80 -2.07
CA LEU A 43 -1.81 13.22 -1.71
C LEU A 43 -1.81 14.10 -0.47
N ASP A 44 -0.77 13.99 0.37
CA ASP A 44 -0.58 14.75 1.58
C ASP A 44 0.92 14.82 1.94
N VAL A 45 1.27 15.65 2.92
CA VAL A 45 2.59 15.79 3.58
C VAL A 45 3.73 16.33 2.70
N LEU A 46 3.78 15.93 1.42
CA LEU A 46 4.88 16.18 0.51
C LEU A 46 4.38 16.80 -0.81
N GLN A 47 5.33 17.30 -1.58
CA GLN A 47 5.14 17.86 -2.92
C GLN A 47 6.03 17.10 -3.92
N PRO A 48 5.69 17.07 -5.22
CA PRO A 48 4.52 17.71 -5.83
C PRO A 48 3.20 17.03 -5.45
N ASP A 49 2.13 17.82 -5.34
CA ASP A 49 0.77 17.29 -5.14
C ASP A 49 0.15 16.78 -6.45
N LEU A 50 -0.99 16.09 -6.34
CA LEU A 50 -1.67 15.52 -7.49
C LEU A 50 -2.13 16.59 -8.50
N GLU A 51 -2.73 17.68 -8.03
CA GLU A 51 -3.24 18.77 -8.90
C GLU A 51 -2.12 19.38 -9.76
N SER A 52 -1.00 19.77 -9.13
CA SER A 52 0.16 20.33 -9.83
C SER A 52 0.77 19.32 -10.81
N THR A 53 0.83 18.04 -10.43
CA THR A 53 1.32 16.97 -11.30
C THR A 53 0.44 16.77 -12.53
N LEU A 54 -0.89 16.79 -12.38
CA LEU A 54 -1.82 16.63 -13.50
C LEU A 54 -1.85 17.84 -14.43
N ALA A 55 -1.53 19.05 -13.94
CA ALA A 55 -1.37 20.22 -14.78
C ALA A 55 -0.20 20.08 -15.78
N GLU A 56 0.85 19.32 -15.41
CA GLU A 56 2.01 19.02 -16.27
C GLU A 56 1.80 17.79 -17.16
N HIS A 57 0.81 16.96 -16.86
CA HIS A 57 0.51 15.70 -17.54
C HIS A 57 -0.97 15.62 -17.97
N PRO A 58 -1.35 16.31 -19.06
CA PRO A 58 -2.75 16.41 -19.49
C PRO A 58 -3.36 15.07 -19.96
N GLU A 59 -2.51 14.11 -20.35
CA GLU A 59 -2.90 12.73 -20.68
C GLU A 59 -2.19 11.77 -19.71
N ALA A 60 -2.91 11.33 -18.68
CA ALA A 60 -2.34 10.51 -17.62
C ALA A 60 -3.32 9.42 -17.13
N VAL A 61 -2.75 8.42 -16.47
CA VAL A 61 -3.48 7.43 -15.69
C VAL A 61 -2.94 7.50 -14.26
N VAL A 62 -3.79 7.93 -13.34
CA VAL A 62 -3.47 8.00 -11.91
C VAL A 62 -3.63 6.62 -11.30
N VAL A 63 -2.56 6.11 -10.69
CA VAL A 63 -2.58 4.87 -9.90
C VAL A 63 -2.44 5.22 -8.42
N PRO A 64 -3.54 5.17 -7.63
CA PRO A 64 -3.46 5.40 -6.20
C PRO A 64 -2.68 4.29 -5.50
N MET A 65 -1.51 4.61 -4.95
CA MET A 65 -0.66 3.69 -4.18
C MET A 65 -1.16 3.52 -2.74
N LEU A 66 -2.45 3.23 -2.60
CA LEU A 66 -3.16 3.11 -1.33
C LEU A 66 -3.63 1.66 -1.13
N LEU A 67 -3.58 1.17 0.12
CA LEU A 67 -3.80 -0.25 0.44
C LEU A 67 -5.23 -0.59 0.85
N SER A 68 -6.05 0.43 1.11
CA SER A 68 -7.44 0.29 1.53
C SER A 68 -8.23 1.52 1.11
N THR A 69 -9.54 1.37 1.08
CA THR A 69 -10.49 2.43 0.84
C THR A 69 -10.37 3.48 1.94
N GLY A 70 -10.25 4.74 1.52
CA GLY A 70 -10.13 5.86 2.41
C GLY A 70 -10.67 7.13 1.76
N TYR A 71 -10.56 8.24 2.49
CA TYR A 71 -11.06 9.53 2.03
C TYR A 71 -10.46 9.95 0.68
N HIS A 72 -9.14 9.80 0.50
CA HIS A 72 -8.48 10.11 -0.77
C HIS A 72 -9.04 9.30 -1.96
N VAL A 73 -9.28 8.00 -1.77
CA VAL A 73 -9.83 7.11 -2.81
C VAL A 73 -11.25 7.53 -3.19
N LEU A 74 -12.08 7.86 -2.18
CA LEU A 74 -13.50 8.10 -2.39
C LEU A 74 -13.85 9.54 -2.78
N LYS A 75 -12.97 10.51 -2.46
CA LYS A 75 -13.29 11.94 -2.53
C LYS A 75 -12.20 12.73 -3.24
N ASP A 76 -10.99 12.77 -2.70
CA ASP A 76 -9.99 13.74 -3.18
C ASP A 76 -9.50 13.45 -4.59
N ILE A 77 -9.08 12.21 -4.85
CA ILE A 77 -8.54 11.84 -6.16
C ILE A 77 -9.62 12.00 -7.25
N PRO A 78 -10.86 11.48 -7.09
CA PRO A 78 -11.91 11.73 -8.07
C PRO A 78 -12.24 13.20 -8.28
N ALA A 79 -12.23 14.03 -7.22
CA ALA A 79 -12.53 15.45 -7.32
C ALA A 79 -11.46 16.21 -8.13
N ILE A 80 -10.18 15.90 -7.91
CA ILE A 80 -9.06 16.47 -8.66
C ILE A 80 -9.14 16.00 -10.12
N VAL A 81 -9.25 14.70 -10.36
CA VAL A 81 -9.28 14.11 -11.72
C VAL A 81 -10.45 14.65 -12.56
N ALA A 82 -11.60 14.99 -11.94
CA ALA A 82 -12.73 15.60 -12.66
C ALA A 82 -12.39 16.94 -13.35
N GLY A 83 -11.34 17.64 -12.91
CA GLY A 83 -10.81 18.85 -13.55
C GLY A 83 -9.92 18.60 -14.77
N HIS A 84 -9.55 17.35 -15.05
CA HIS A 84 -8.57 16.98 -16.08
C HIS A 84 -9.14 15.95 -17.07
N PRO A 85 -9.79 16.39 -18.18
CA PRO A 85 -10.52 15.49 -19.09
C PRO A 85 -9.70 14.37 -19.76
N GLY A 86 -8.39 14.53 -19.92
CA GLY A 86 -7.50 13.50 -20.48
C GLY A 86 -6.94 12.51 -19.44
N VAL A 87 -7.30 12.69 -18.18
CA VAL A 87 -6.82 11.89 -17.05
C VAL A 87 -7.89 10.90 -16.62
N SER A 88 -7.46 9.66 -16.36
CA SER A 88 -8.30 8.66 -15.70
C SER A 88 -7.61 8.13 -14.44
N VAL A 89 -8.36 7.41 -13.61
CA VAL A 89 -7.89 6.90 -12.32
C VAL A 89 -8.23 5.41 -12.18
N THR A 90 -7.25 4.62 -11.77
CA THR A 90 -7.43 3.18 -11.54
C THR A 90 -8.07 2.92 -10.17
N GLY A 91 -8.46 1.67 -9.92
CA GLY A 91 -8.61 1.20 -8.54
C GLY A 91 -7.31 1.37 -7.74
N HIS A 92 -7.43 1.55 -6.42
CA HIS A 92 -6.29 1.56 -5.51
C HIS A 92 -5.65 0.16 -5.41
N LEU A 93 -4.46 0.05 -4.79
CA LEU A 93 -3.68 -1.20 -4.85
C LEU A 93 -4.35 -2.35 -4.11
N GLY A 94 -4.71 -2.14 -2.85
CA GLY A 94 -5.23 -3.21 -1.98
C GLY A 94 -6.75 -3.22 -1.86
N PRO A 95 -7.34 -4.36 -1.45
CA PRO A 95 -6.72 -5.67 -1.27
C PRO A 95 -6.35 -6.32 -2.62
N ASP A 96 -5.21 -7.02 -2.70
CA ASP A 96 -4.79 -7.78 -3.88
C ASP A 96 -3.79 -8.89 -3.50
N ARG A 97 -3.87 -10.05 -4.17
CA ARG A 97 -2.98 -11.20 -3.94
C ARG A 97 -1.49 -10.87 -4.08
N GLY A 98 -1.11 -9.92 -4.94
CA GLY A 98 0.27 -9.46 -5.08
C GLY A 98 0.81 -8.77 -3.81
N LEU A 99 -0.06 -8.08 -3.07
CA LEU A 99 0.29 -7.54 -1.75
C LEU A 99 0.48 -8.66 -0.73
N SER A 100 -0.37 -9.69 -0.75
CA SER A 100 -0.24 -10.86 0.13
C SER A 100 1.04 -11.67 -0.13
N GLN A 101 1.47 -11.76 -1.39
CA GLN A 101 2.78 -12.33 -1.74
C GLN A 101 3.93 -11.48 -1.19
N ALA A 102 3.87 -10.16 -1.33
CA ALA A 102 4.87 -9.26 -0.76
C ALA A 102 4.93 -9.39 0.78
N LEU A 103 3.78 -9.43 1.45
CA LEU A 103 3.67 -9.64 2.90
C LEU A 103 4.26 -10.98 3.33
N SER A 104 4.01 -12.07 2.59
CA SER A 104 4.61 -13.37 2.84
C SER A 104 6.15 -13.31 2.82
N THR A 105 6.74 -12.62 1.85
CA THR A 105 8.20 -12.36 1.82
C THR A 105 8.66 -11.54 3.02
N ARG A 106 7.89 -10.51 3.43
CA ARG A 106 8.24 -9.68 4.60
C ARG A 106 8.18 -10.45 5.90
N LEU A 107 7.24 -11.37 6.05
CA LEU A 107 7.11 -12.22 7.24
C LEU A 107 8.36 -13.06 7.49
N GLN A 108 9.06 -13.50 6.43
CA GLN A 108 10.33 -14.22 6.55
C GLN A 108 11.49 -13.33 7.06
N GLN A 109 11.33 -12.01 7.02
CA GLN A 109 12.31 -11.03 7.49
C GLN A 109 12.06 -10.63 8.96
N ALA A 110 10.98 -11.10 9.58
CA ALA A 110 10.76 -10.92 10.99
C ALA A 110 11.71 -11.80 11.80
N GLU A 111 12.36 -11.22 12.82
CA GLU A 111 13.24 -11.98 13.72
C GLU A 111 12.39 -12.81 14.69
N THR A 112 12.05 -14.03 14.27
CA THR A 112 11.24 -14.95 15.07
C THR A 112 12.13 -16.00 15.77
N SER A 113 12.03 -16.12 17.09
CA SER A 113 12.73 -17.18 17.85
C SER A 113 12.09 -18.56 17.71
N GLN A 114 10.84 -18.62 17.24
CA GLN A 114 10.03 -19.84 17.06
C GLN A 114 9.16 -19.68 15.80
N SER A 115 8.71 -20.80 15.22
CA SER A 115 7.77 -20.76 14.09
C SER A 115 6.43 -20.15 14.54
N PRO A 116 5.92 -19.10 13.87
CA PRO A 116 4.65 -18.50 14.21
C PRO A 116 3.48 -19.45 13.94
N ARG A 117 2.42 -19.35 14.74
CA ARG A 117 1.17 -20.12 14.58
C ARG A 117 0.01 -19.30 14.05
N SER A 118 0.13 -17.98 14.10
CA SER A 118 -0.86 -17.04 13.60
C SER A 118 -0.18 -15.78 13.08
N ILE A 119 -0.91 -14.99 12.31
CA ILE A 119 -0.45 -13.70 11.77
C ILE A 119 -1.41 -12.61 12.25
N ALA A 120 -0.85 -11.53 12.80
CA ALA A 120 -1.57 -10.28 13.01
C ALA A 120 -1.31 -9.36 11.81
N LEU A 121 -2.29 -9.21 10.91
CA LEU A 121 -2.21 -8.26 9.80
C LEU A 121 -2.65 -6.88 10.28
N VAL A 122 -1.70 -5.95 10.47
CA VAL A 122 -1.98 -4.67 11.13
C VAL A 122 -1.94 -3.49 10.16
N ALA A 123 -3.06 -2.78 10.03
CA ALA A 123 -3.24 -1.59 9.20
C ALA A 123 -3.28 -0.27 10.00
N GLY A 124 -3.19 0.87 9.30
CA GLY A 124 -3.22 2.24 9.85
C GLY A 124 -4.48 2.65 10.62
N GLY A 125 -5.60 1.93 10.43
CA GLY A 125 -6.93 2.33 10.90
C GLY A 125 -7.62 3.29 9.94
N SER A 126 -8.96 3.29 9.94
CA SER A 126 -9.79 4.16 9.10
C SER A 126 -11.17 4.32 9.75
N THR A 127 -11.81 5.47 9.52
CA THR A 127 -13.21 5.70 9.89
C THR A 127 -14.19 5.33 8.78
N ILE A 128 -13.68 4.92 7.61
CA ILE A 128 -14.49 4.49 6.46
C ILE A 128 -14.80 2.99 6.61
N PRO A 129 -16.08 2.57 6.69
CA PRO A 129 -16.45 1.17 6.88
C PRO A 129 -15.84 0.21 5.85
N ALA A 130 -15.81 0.62 4.57
CA ALA A 130 -15.23 -0.19 3.49
C ALA A 130 -13.76 -0.55 3.71
N ALA A 131 -13.00 0.22 4.50
CA ALA A 131 -11.62 -0.14 4.85
C ALA A 131 -11.53 -1.41 5.70
N ALA A 132 -12.56 -1.70 6.50
CA ALA A 132 -12.63 -2.93 7.29
C ALA A 132 -12.91 -4.14 6.40
N ASP A 133 -13.75 -3.97 5.37
CA ASP A 133 -14.00 -5.00 4.35
C ASP A 133 -12.72 -5.29 3.56
N ASP A 134 -11.98 -4.25 3.17
CA ASP A 134 -10.68 -4.38 2.49
C ASP A 134 -9.65 -5.13 3.36
N LEU A 135 -9.57 -4.82 4.65
CA LEU A 135 -8.68 -5.50 5.58
C LEU A 135 -9.07 -6.97 5.79
N THR A 136 -10.38 -7.26 5.82
CA THR A 136 -10.89 -8.63 5.92
C THR A 136 -10.51 -9.44 4.68
N ALA A 137 -10.67 -8.85 3.49
CA ALA A 137 -10.26 -9.49 2.24
C ALA A 137 -8.73 -9.70 2.17
N ALA A 138 -7.93 -8.70 2.58
CA ALA A 138 -6.47 -8.82 2.64
C ALA A 138 -6.02 -9.92 3.61
N ALA A 139 -6.69 -10.05 4.77
CA ALA A 139 -6.41 -11.12 5.72
C ALA A 139 -6.71 -12.50 5.12
N ALA A 140 -7.86 -12.68 4.46
CA ALA A 140 -8.22 -13.93 3.80
C ALA A 140 -7.25 -14.30 2.68
N ASP A 141 -6.82 -13.34 1.86
CA ASP A 141 -5.82 -13.58 0.81
C ASP A 141 -4.45 -13.97 1.40
N LEU A 142 -4.03 -13.32 2.49
CA LEU A 142 -2.77 -13.65 3.16
C LEU A 142 -2.82 -15.02 3.83
N GLU A 143 -3.96 -15.41 4.41
CA GLU A 143 -4.19 -16.75 4.95
C GLU A 143 -4.08 -17.80 3.84
N ALA A 144 -4.69 -17.56 2.68
CA ALA A 144 -4.58 -18.45 1.53
C ALA A 144 -3.15 -18.56 0.98
N VAL A 145 -2.32 -17.52 1.11
CA VAL A 145 -0.92 -17.53 0.67
C VAL A 145 -0.01 -18.23 1.68
N THR A 146 -0.24 -18.03 2.98
CA THR A 146 0.68 -18.48 4.04
C THR A 146 0.27 -19.81 4.68
N GLY A 147 -1.01 -20.19 4.60
CA GLY A 147 -1.56 -21.35 5.28
C GLY A 147 -1.65 -21.18 6.81
N LEU A 148 -1.43 -19.98 7.33
CA LEU A 148 -1.56 -19.65 8.75
C LEU A 148 -2.82 -18.81 8.99
N PRO A 149 -3.53 -18.98 10.12
CA PRO A 149 -4.62 -18.09 10.51
C PRO A 149 -4.18 -16.62 10.51
N VAL A 150 -4.94 -15.75 9.84
CA VAL A 150 -4.66 -14.31 9.77
C VAL A 150 -5.76 -13.51 10.46
N HIS A 151 -5.35 -12.66 11.39
CA HIS A 151 -6.23 -11.75 12.12
C HIS A 151 -6.01 -10.32 11.65
N GLY A 152 -7.00 -9.74 10.98
CA GLY A 152 -7.00 -8.33 10.59
C GLY A 152 -7.18 -7.43 11.81
N LEU A 153 -6.20 -6.56 12.09
CA LEU A 153 -6.19 -5.62 13.21
C LEU A 153 -5.84 -4.21 12.71
N THR A 154 -6.21 -3.20 13.48
CA THR A 154 -5.89 -1.80 13.18
C THR A 154 -5.13 -1.15 14.32
N LEU A 155 -4.24 -0.21 13.98
CA LEU A 155 -3.63 0.67 14.98
C LEU A 155 -4.70 1.44 15.77
N GLY A 156 -4.62 1.36 17.10
CA GLY A 156 -5.61 1.93 18.01
C GLY A 156 -5.40 1.46 19.45
N GLU A 157 -6.28 1.89 20.36
CA GLU A 157 -6.14 1.61 21.80
C GLU A 157 -6.17 0.11 22.15
N GLY A 158 -6.86 -0.71 21.35
CA GLY A 158 -7.00 -2.15 21.59
C GLY A 158 -5.90 -3.04 20.97
N LEU A 159 -4.98 -2.49 20.17
CA LEU A 159 -4.05 -3.31 19.40
C LEU A 159 -3.16 -4.20 20.28
N ALA A 160 -2.60 -3.65 21.36
CA ALA A 160 -1.72 -4.40 22.27
C ALA A 160 -2.42 -5.63 22.86
N ALA A 161 -3.63 -5.44 23.38
CA ALA A 161 -4.43 -6.52 23.96
C ALA A 161 -4.84 -7.55 22.90
N ALA A 162 -5.20 -7.10 21.70
CA ALA A 162 -5.55 -7.99 20.60
C ALA A 162 -4.38 -8.86 20.15
N VAL A 163 -3.17 -8.29 19.98
CA VAL A 163 -1.96 -9.05 19.63
C VAL A 163 -1.58 -10.03 20.74
N ALA A 164 -1.65 -9.60 22.01
CA ALA A 164 -1.33 -10.45 23.17
C ALA A 164 -2.28 -11.65 23.35
N ALA A 165 -3.49 -11.58 22.79
CA ALA A 165 -4.48 -12.66 22.85
C ALA A 165 -4.27 -13.75 21.78
N LEU A 166 -3.39 -13.53 20.80
CA LEU A 166 -3.13 -14.50 19.73
C LEU A 166 -2.10 -15.56 20.17
N ASP A 167 -2.24 -16.80 19.67
CA ASP A 167 -1.25 -17.85 19.92
C ASP A 167 -0.05 -17.68 18.98
N GLN A 168 1.12 -17.37 19.56
CA GLN A 168 2.41 -17.21 18.87
C GLN A 168 2.32 -16.40 17.56
N PRO A 169 1.85 -15.14 17.60
CA PRO A 169 1.68 -14.34 16.40
C PRO A 169 3.00 -13.78 15.88
N VAL A 170 3.09 -13.62 14.57
CA VAL A 170 3.98 -12.66 13.91
C VAL A 170 3.16 -11.51 13.33
N VAL A 171 3.65 -10.28 13.42
CA VAL A 171 2.94 -9.10 12.90
C VAL A 171 3.33 -8.88 11.45
N ALA A 172 2.34 -8.97 10.55
CA ALA A 172 2.44 -8.53 9.16
C ALA A 172 2.05 -7.04 9.07
N THR A 173 3.00 -6.20 8.66
CA THR A 173 2.79 -4.75 8.57
C THR A 173 2.05 -4.39 7.28
N TYR A 174 0.73 -4.13 7.36
CA TYR A 174 -0.09 -3.68 6.23
C TYR A 174 0.04 -2.17 6.00
N LEU A 175 1.28 -1.73 5.76
CA LEU A 175 1.68 -0.36 5.45
C LEU A 175 2.67 -0.39 4.28
N LEU A 176 2.53 0.55 3.34
CA LEU A 176 3.36 0.56 2.14
C LEU A 176 4.78 1.08 2.41
N ALA A 177 4.94 2.05 3.30
CA ALA A 177 6.23 2.68 3.60
C ALA A 177 6.36 3.02 5.09
N GLU A 178 7.60 3.24 5.53
CA GLU A 178 7.91 3.65 6.88
C GLU A 178 7.35 5.05 7.18
N GLY A 179 6.99 5.28 8.45
CA GLY A 179 6.38 6.53 8.87
C GLY A 179 5.81 6.41 10.27
N PHE A 180 5.02 7.41 10.65
CA PHE A 180 4.40 7.51 11.97
C PHE A 180 3.69 6.21 12.39
N PHE A 181 2.85 5.64 11.51
CA PHE A 181 2.11 4.41 11.80
C PHE A 181 3.02 3.21 12.01
N PHE A 182 4.09 3.08 11.22
CA PHE A 182 5.05 1.99 11.39
C PHE A 182 5.83 2.12 12.72
N THR A 183 6.29 3.31 13.07
CA THR A 183 6.94 3.57 14.37
C THR A 183 6.01 3.26 15.53
N ARG A 184 4.73 3.64 15.42
CA ARG A 184 3.73 3.33 16.45
C ARG A 184 3.45 1.83 16.56
N LEU A 185 3.35 1.13 15.43
CA LEU A 185 3.19 -0.32 15.39
C LEU A 185 4.34 -1.02 16.12
N GLN A 186 5.58 -0.67 15.79
CA GLN A 186 6.76 -1.22 16.45
C GLN A 186 6.74 -0.97 17.95
N ALA A 187 6.40 0.25 18.38
CA ALA A 187 6.32 0.59 19.79
C ALA A 187 5.25 -0.21 20.54
N VAL A 188 4.05 -0.38 19.94
CA VAL A 188 2.94 -1.12 20.56
C VAL A 188 3.23 -2.62 20.63
N CYS A 189 3.84 -3.20 19.60
CA CYS A 189 4.12 -4.63 19.53
C CYS A 189 5.45 -5.04 20.18
N SER A 190 6.25 -4.08 20.65
CA SER A 190 7.51 -4.33 21.34
C SER A 190 7.31 -5.24 22.55
N GLY A 191 7.95 -6.42 22.53
CA GLY A 191 7.82 -7.43 23.58
C GLY A 191 6.55 -8.29 23.50
N LEU A 192 5.64 -8.03 22.57
CA LEU A 192 4.43 -8.83 22.33
C LEU A 192 4.62 -9.82 21.18
N ALA A 193 5.17 -9.36 20.06
CA ALA A 193 5.32 -10.17 18.86
C ALA A 193 6.42 -9.59 17.94
N PRO A 194 7.17 -10.43 17.19
CA PRO A 194 8.05 -9.95 16.13
C PRO A 194 7.26 -9.19 15.05
N VAL A 195 7.81 -8.08 14.58
CA VAL A 195 7.18 -7.19 13.59
C VAL A 195 7.94 -7.26 12.28
N ALA A 196 7.28 -7.74 11.23
CA ALA A 196 7.85 -7.74 9.88
C ALA A 196 7.98 -6.31 9.34
N PRO A 197 8.95 -6.03 8.45
CA PRO A 197 9.07 -4.75 7.78
C PRO A 197 7.80 -4.38 6.98
N VAL A 198 7.70 -3.09 6.61
CA VAL A 198 6.64 -2.60 5.69
C VAL A 198 6.64 -3.37 4.36
N ILE A 199 5.51 -3.36 3.64
CA ILE A 199 5.40 -4.00 2.31
C ILE A 199 6.51 -3.49 1.39
N GLY A 200 6.66 -2.16 1.35
CA GLY A 200 7.78 -1.48 0.71
C GLY A 200 7.89 -1.72 -0.79
N ALA A 201 9.06 -1.37 -1.31
CA ALA A 201 9.47 -1.71 -2.66
C ALA A 201 9.61 -3.24 -2.79
N HIS A 202 8.69 -3.86 -3.50
CA HIS A 202 8.65 -5.30 -3.78
C HIS A 202 8.22 -5.54 -5.24
N PRO A 203 8.81 -6.52 -5.96
CA PRO A 203 8.48 -6.77 -7.36
C PRO A 203 6.98 -6.94 -7.64
N GLU A 204 6.27 -7.71 -6.80
CA GLU A 204 4.81 -7.91 -6.94
C GLU A 204 4.00 -6.62 -6.78
N VAL A 205 4.47 -5.66 -5.98
CA VAL A 205 3.80 -4.36 -5.82
C VAL A 205 4.00 -3.52 -7.08
N ALA A 206 5.21 -3.51 -7.63
CA ALA A 206 5.49 -2.84 -8.90
C ALA A 206 4.68 -3.46 -10.06
N SER A 207 4.61 -4.79 -10.12
CA SER A 207 3.80 -5.49 -11.12
C SER A 207 2.32 -5.22 -10.94
N LEU A 208 1.82 -5.11 -9.71
CA LEU A 208 0.43 -4.69 -9.44
C LEU A 208 0.15 -3.27 -9.95
N VAL A 209 1.03 -2.30 -9.68
CA VAL A 209 0.89 -0.93 -10.21
C VAL A 209 0.79 -0.94 -11.73
N LEU A 210 1.67 -1.69 -12.40
CA LEU A 210 1.66 -1.83 -13.85
C LEU A 210 0.39 -2.51 -14.36
N ARG A 211 -0.09 -3.58 -13.69
CA ARG A 211 -1.36 -4.24 -14.06
C ARG A 211 -2.55 -3.29 -13.97
N ARG A 212 -2.63 -2.45 -12.92
CA ARG A 212 -3.70 -1.44 -12.78
C ARG A 212 -3.65 -0.43 -13.91
N TYR A 213 -2.45 0.07 -14.22
CA TYR A 213 -2.22 1.00 -15.32
C TYR A 213 -2.60 0.38 -16.69
N ASP A 214 -2.08 -0.80 -17.01
CA ASP A 214 -2.30 -1.44 -18.32
C ASP A 214 -3.79 -1.79 -18.54
N ALA A 215 -4.51 -2.20 -17.48
CA ALA A 215 -5.94 -2.45 -17.54
C ALA A 215 -6.73 -1.19 -17.87
N GLU A 216 -6.38 -0.06 -17.27
CA GLU A 216 -7.02 1.23 -17.51
C GLU A 216 -6.73 1.77 -18.90
N VAL A 217 -5.48 1.67 -19.37
CA VAL A 217 -5.12 2.03 -20.74
C VAL A 217 -5.89 1.18 -21.75
N SER A 218 -6.03 -0.12 -21.49
CA SER A 218 -6.77 -1.03 -22.38
C SER A 218 -8.26 -0.72 -22.44
N ALA A 219 -8.86 -0.25 -21.34
CA ALA A 219 -10.28 0.13 -21.29
C ALA A 219 -10.59 1.44 -22.05
N ARG A 220 -9.57 2.25 -22.36
CA ARG A 220 -9.70 3.51 -23.11
C ARG A 220 -9.56 3.35 -24.63
N LEU A 221 -9.10 2.18 -25.11
CA LEU A 221 -8.94 1.86 -26.54
C LEU A 221 -10.25 1.32 -27.13
#